data_AF-A0A550HQN7-F1
#
_entry.id   AF-A0A550HQN7-F1
#
_cell.length_a   1.000
_cell.length_b   1.000
_cell.length_c   1.000
_cell.angle_alpha   90.00
_cell.angle_beta   90.00
_cell.angle_gamma   90.00
#
_symmetry.space_group_name_H-M   'P 1'
#
loop_
_entity.id
_entity.type
_entity.pdbx_description
1 polymer ?
#
loop_
_entity_poly.entity_id
_entity_poly.type
_entity_poly.pdbx_seq_one_letter_code
_entity_poly.pdbx_strand_id
1 'polypeptide(L)'
;MGERAELRKKAKELKKFVSTIVSEINQLTIEEQTSLLMKKWPNSIQGTKEKQQKILPPLKNVKKFPKIITRFSPNPDCALHLGSVRAIVLSHDYAKMYNGDFILRFEDTDPRLKKSSLEFYDMIRDDLRWLKCEWDSEYIQSDRIQIYYEHARKLLEIGGAYVCTCKPEKFREKILTKKNCECRTLSISDNLSRWDGMLEGRYHEGEAVVRIKTELDHPNPAIRDWPALRIIDMKKT
;
A
#
# COMPACT_ATOMS: atom_id res chain seq x y z
N MET A 1 -36.18 16.21 -8.51
CA MET A 1 -36.78 15.21 -7.58
C MET A 1 -35.98 15.04 -6.28
N GLY A 2 -34.73 15.53 -6.19
CA GLY A 2 -33.97 15.60 -4.94
C GLY A 2 -34.53 16.64 -3.97
N GLU A 3 -34.78 17.87 -4.44
CA GLU A 3 -35.25 19.00 -3.63
C GLU A 3 -36.78 19.07 -3.42
N ARG A 4 -37.54 18.35 -4.24
CA ARG A 4 -39.01 18.33 -4.26
C ARG A 4 -39.50 16.90 -4.35
N ALA A 5 -39.80 16.32 -3.18
CA ALA A 5 -40.12 14.90 -3.00
C ALA A 5 -41.50 14.53 -3.57
N GLU A 6 -42.45 15.46 -3.56
CA GLU A 6 -43.81 15.34 -4.09
C GLU A 6 -43.84 15.04 -5.59
N LEU A 7 -42.83 15.52 -6.33
CA LEU A 7 -42.71 15.31 -7.78
C LEU A 7 -42.24 13.89 -8.15
N ARG A 8 -41.77 13.08 -7.18
CA ARG A 8 -41.38 11.68 -7.43
C ARG A 8 -42.56 10.83 -7.91
N LYS A 9 -43.76 11.10 -7.40
CA LYS A 9 -44.99 10.38 -7.81
C LYS A 9 -45.40 10.67 -9.26
N LYS A 10 -44.96 11.81 -9.81
CA LYS A 10 -45.24 12.25 -11.20
C LYS A 10 -44.04 12.04 -12.14
N ALA A 11 -43.08 11.20 -11.75
CA ALA A 11 -41.82 11.05 -12.48
C ALA A 11 -41.99 10.66 -13.95
N LYS A 12 -42.96 9.79 -14.25
CA LYS A 12 -43.21 9.30 -15.62
C LYS A 12 -43.76 10.40 -16.54
N GLU A 13 -44.63 11.26 -16.01
CA GLU A 13 -45.18 12.41 -16.73
C GLU A 13 -44.14 13.51 -16.92
N LEU A 14 -43.40 13.83 -15.85
CA LEU A 14 -42.30 14.80 -15.90
C LEU A 14 -41.22 14.38 -16.89
N LYS A 15 -40.91 13.08 -16.97
CA LYS A 15 -39.94 12.57 -17.95
C LYS A 15 -40.37 12.85 -19.39
N LYS A 16 -41.65 12.64 -19.71
CA LYS A 16 -42.18 12.95 -21.05
C LYS A 16 -42.09 14.44 -21.34
N PHE A 17 -42.55 15.26 -20.40
CA PHE A 17 -42.51 16.71 -20.53
C PHE A 17 -41.09 17.25 -20.72
N VAL A 18 -40.14 16.81 -19.87
CA VAL A 18 -38.72 17.19 -20.00
C VAL A 18 -38.14 16.73 -21.33
N SER A 19 -38.47 15.52 -21.79
CA SER A 19 -38.00 15.03 -23.09
C SER A 19 -38.46 15.91 -24.26
N THR A 20 -39.69 16.41 -24.21
CA THR A 20 -40.21 17.34 -25.22
C THR A 20 -39.43 18.64 -25.20
N ILE A 21 -39.26 19.25 -24.03
CA ILE A 21 -38.52 20.51 -23.87
C ILE A 21 -37.06 20.37 -24.30
N VAL A 22 -36.40 19.25 -23.95
CA VAL A 22 -35.02 18.96 -24.37
C VAL A 22 -34.94 18.83 -25.89
N SER A 23 -35.90 18.15 -26.51
CA SER A 23 -35.97 18.03 -27.96
C SER A 23 -36.13 19.39 -28.63
N GLU A 24 -36.99 20.26 -28.11
CA GLU A 24 -37.20 21.63 -28.63
C GLU A 24 -35.93 22.48 -28.49
N ILE A 25 -35.26 22.44 -27.34
CA ILE A 25 -34.01 23.18 -27.13
C ILE A 25 -32.91 22.69 -28.06
N ASN A 26 -32.81 21.38 -28.30
CA ASN A 26 -31.81 20.80 -29.19
C ASN A 26 -32.00 21.17 -30.67
N GLN A 27 -33.17 21.68 -31.06
CA GLN A 27 -33.39 22.23 -32.41
C GLN A 27 -32.90 23.68 -32.57
N LEU A 28 -32.62 24.37 -31.45
CA LEU A 28 -32.11 25.74 -31.47
C LEU A 28 -30.61 25.76 -31.74
N THR A 29 -30.15 26.80 -32.42
CA THR A 29 -28.72 27.07 -32.60
C THR A 29 -28.04 27.45 -31.29
N ILE A 30 -26.70 27.37 -31.26
CA ILE A 30 -25.92 27.68 -30.06
C ILE A 30 -26.11 29.16 -29.66
N GLU A 31 -26.24 30.06 -30.63
CA GLU A 31 -26.49 31.48 -30.42
C GLU A 31 -27.87 31.72 -29.78
N GLU A 32 -28.90 31.03 -30.27
CA GLU A 32 -30.27 31.11 -29.73
C GLU A 32 -30.37 30.52 -28.32
N GLN A 33 -29.73 29.38 -28.08
CA GLN A 33 -29.65 28.76 -26.76
C GLN A 33 -28.94 29.69 -25.77
N THR A 34 -27.85 30.33 -26.18
CA THR A 34 -27.08 31.28 -25.36
C THR A 34 -27.88 32.53 -25.04
N SER A 35 -28.58 33.10 -26.03
CA SER A 35 -29.47 34.25 -25.85
C SER A 35 -30.63 33.93 -24.91
N LEU A 36 -31.27 32.77 -25.07
CA LEU A 36 -32.35 32.31 -24.20
C LEU A 36 -31.86 32.11 -22.76
N LEU A 37 -30.67 31.55 -22.59
CA LEU A 37 -30.06 31.29 -21.29
C LEU A 37 -29.68 32.60 -20.59
N MET A 38 -29.10 33.57 -21.30
CA MET A 38 -28.82 34.91 -20.78
C MET A 38 -30.10 35.66 -20.38
N LYS A 39 -31.17 35.53 -21.18
CA LYS A 39 -32.44 36.23 -20.92
C LYS A 39 -33.21 35.67 -19.73
N LYS A 40 -33.29 34.34 -19.61
CA LYS A 40 -34.12 33.68 -18.58
C LYS A 40 -33.34 33.34 -17.32
N TRP A 41 -32.05 33.04 -17.44
CA TRP A 41 -31.21 32.64 -16.32
C TRP A 41 -29.80 33.26 -16.40
N PRO A 42 -29.70 34.60 -16.34
CA PRO A 42 -28.43 35.31 -16.47
C PRO A 42 -27.37 34.85 -15.45
N ASN A 43 -27.81 34.41 -14.26
CA ASN A 43 -26.92 33.95 -13.19
C ASN A 43 -26.45 32.48 -13.35
N SER A 44 -26.97 31.71 -14.32
CA SER A 44 -26.57 30.31 -14.55
C SER A 44 -25.22 30.17 -15.28
N ILE A 45 -24.75 31.24 -15.92
CA ILE A 45 -23.46 31.28 -16.65
C ILE A 45 -22.30 31.46 -15.67
N GLN A 46 -22.56 32.16 -14.55
CA GLN A 46 -21.60 32.29 -13.46
C GLN A 46 -21.64 31.02 -12.60
N GLY A 47 -21.12 29.93 -13.15
CA GLY A 47 -20.69 28.81 -12.35
C GLY A 47 -19.50 29.22 -11.49
N THR A 48 -19.69 30.04 -10.46
CA THR A 48 -18.75 30.18 -9.35
C THR A 48 -18.82 28.90 -8.54
N LYS A 49 -18.33 27.79 -9.11
CA LYS A 49 -17.77 26.76 -8.24
C LYS A 49 -16.56 27.43 -7.61
N GLU A 50 -16.75 27.99 -6.42
CA GLU A 50 -15.64 28.21 -5.51
C GLU A 50 -14.85 26.91 -5.53
N LYS A 51 -13.68 26.93 -6.16
CA LYS A 51 -12.75 25.80 -6.13
C LYS A 51 -12.27 25.75 -4.70
N GLN A 52 -13.05 25.12 -3.81
CA GLN A 52 -12.55 24.73 -2.51
C GLN A 52 -11.31 23.93 -2.78
N GLN A 53 -10.17 24.48 -2.37
CA GLN A 53 -8.89 23.82 -2.49
C GLN A 53 -9.03 22.57 -1.61
N LYS A 54 -9.14 21.40 -2.25
CA LYS A 54 -9.21 20.13 -1.52
C LYS A 54 -7.81 19.85 -0.98
N ILE A 55 -7.54 20.35 0.21
CA ILE A 55 -6.29 20.11 0.93
C ILE A 55 -6.37 18.74 1.59
N LEU A 56 -5.25 18.04 1.68
CA LEU A 56 -5.15 16.78 2.42
C LEU A 56 -5.48 17.01 3.90
N PRO A 57 -6.22 16.10 4.55
CA PRO A 57 -6.50 16.22 5.97
C PRO A 57 -5.19 16.15 6.77
N PRO A 58 -5.05 16.88 7.88
CA PRO A 58 -3.81 16.87 8.63
C PRO A 58 -3.53 15.51 9.26
N LEU A 59 -2.25 15.13 9.32
CA LEU A 59 -1.82 13.91 10.00
C LEU A 59 -2.00 14.06 11.51
N LYS A 60 -2.35 12.96 12.19
CA LYS A 60 -2.42 12.92 13.65
C LYS A 60 -1.00 12.90 14.23
N ASN A 61 -0.82 13.48 15.42
CA ASN A 61 0.44 13.43 16.19
C ASN A 61 1.68 14.04 15.51
N VAL A 62 1.53 14.90 14.49
CA VAL A 62 2.67 15.57 13.81
C VAL A 62 3.63 16.23 14.80
N LYS A 63 3.10 16.91 15.82
CA LYS A 63 3.88 17.60 16.86
C LYS A 63 4.77 16.68 17.70
N LYS A 64 4.57 15.36 17.67
CA LYS A 64 5.41 14.39 18.41
C LYS A 64 6.71 14.06 17.69
N PHE A 65 6.83 14.41 16.41
CA PHE A 65 7.97 14.06 15.57
C PHE A 65 8.64 15.33 15.05
N PRO A 66 9.97 15.38 15.04
CA PRO A 66 10.71 16.56 14.58
C PRO A 66 10.58 16.77 13.06
N LYS A 67 10.38 15.70 12.31
CA LYS A 67 10.25 15.71 10.85
C LYS A 67 9.27 14.63 10.40
N ILE A 68 8.44 14.93 9.42
CA ILE A 68 7.59 13.94 8.76
C ILE A 68 8.39 13.29 7.64
N ILE A 69 8.44 11.97 7.62
CA ILE A 69 9.11 11.21 6.57
C ILE A 69 8.09 10.22 6.01
N THR A 70 7.82 10.28 4.71
CA THR A 70 6.94 9.36 4.01
C THR A 70 7.76 8.49 3.05
N ARG A 71 7.15 7.42 2.53
CA ARG A 71 7.81 6.59 1.51
C ARG A 71 6.84 6.00 0.51
N PHE A 72 7.27 5.93 -0.74
CA PHE A 72 6.71 5.03 -1.74
C PHE A 72 7.60 3.79 -1.86
N SER A 73 7.01 2.60 -1.76
CA SER A 73 7.74 1.34 -1.64
C SER A 73 7.30 0.30 -2.68
N PRO A 74 7.66 0.48 -3.97
CA PRO A 74 7.30 -0.44 -5.05
C PRO A 74 8.15 -1.70 -5.03
N ASN A 75 7.63 -2.81 -5.59
CA ASN A 75 8.48 -3.92 -6.01
C ASN A 75 8.91 -3.63 -7.45
N PRO A 76 10.18 -3.78 -7.83
CA PRO A 76 10.65 -3.52 -9.19
C PRO A 76 10.45 -4.75 -10.10
N ASP A 77 9.23 -5.28 -10.12
CA ASP A 77 8.81 -6.48 -10.86
C ASP A 77 7.87 -6.18 -12.03
N CYS A 78 7.30 -4.97 -12.07
CA CYS A 78 6.46 -4.49 -13.17
C CYS A 78 6.42 -2.95 -13.24
N ALA A 79 5.93 -2.43 -14.37
CA ALA A 79 5.68 -1.01 -14.54
C ALA A 79 4.59 -0.49 -13.60
N LEU A 80 4.67 0.78 -13.21
CA LEU A 80 3.64 1.40 -12.39
C LEU A 80 2.33 1.53 -13.16
N HIS A 81 1.22 1.34 -12.46
CA HIS A 81 -0.12 1.56 -12.98
C HIS A 81 -0.80 2.74 -12.27
N LEU A 82 -1.96 3.19 -12.76
CA LEU A 82 -2.69 4.32 -12.19
C LEU A 82 -3.00 4.18 -10.68
N GLY A 83 -3.17 2.96 -10.18
CA GLY A 83 -3.33 2.71 -8.74
C GLY A 83 -2.12 3.13 -7.89
N SER A 84 -0.91 3.09 -8.44
CA SER A 84 0.34 3.46 -7.78
C SER A 84 0.42 4.97 -7.58
N VAL A 85 -0.10 5.73 -8.56
CA VAL A 85 -0.13 7.20 -8.54
C VAL A 85 -0.76 7.72 -7.25
N ARG A 86 -1.84 7.09 -6.77
CA ARG A 86 -2.47 7.48 -5.51
C ARG A 86 -1.52 7.38 -4.32
N ALA A 87 -0.76 6.29 -4.20
CA ALA A 87 0.18 6.11 -3.09
C ALA A 87 1.37 7.08 -3.19
N ILE A 88 1.86 7.31 -4.41
CA ILE A 88 2.96 8.23 -4.71
C ILE A 88 2.56 9.66 -4.33
N VAL A 89 1.51 10.18 -4.96
CA VAL A 89 1.07 11.57 -4.79
C VAL A 89 0.70 11.84 -3.34
N LEU A 90 -0.04 10.93 -2.68
CA LEU A 90 -0.38 11.12 -1.27
C LEU A 90 0.85 11.17 -0.36
N SER A 91 1.82 10.27 -0.58
CA SER A 91 3.03 10.22 0.25
C SER A 91 3.89 11.46 0.02
N HIS A 92 4.11 11.83 -1.23
CA HIS A 92 4.88 13.00 -1.64
C HIS A 92 4.23 14.30 -1.12
N ASP A 93 2.93 14.48 -1.34
CA ASP A 93 2.22 15.70 -0.93
C ASP A 93 2.15 15.83 0.59
N TYR A 94 2.07 14.73 1.35
CA TYR A 94 2.21 14.79 2.80
C TYR A 94 3.62 15.20 3.25
N ALA A 95 4.68 14.65 2.64
CA ALA A 95 6.03 15.11 2.95
C ALA A 95 6.17 16.62 2.67
N LYS A 96 5.73 17.08 1.50
CA LYS A 96 5.75 18.49 1.12
C LYS A 96 4.92 19.38 2.04
N MET A 97 3.70 18.97 2.41
CA MET A 97 2.81 19.70 3.32
C MET A 97 3.46 19.97 4.68
N TYR A 98 4.33 19.08 5.15
CA TYR A 98 5.00 19.18 6.45
C TYR A 98 6.49 19.52 6.35
N ASN A 99 6.96 19.95 5.16
CA ASN A 99 8.38 20.24 4.90
C ASN A 99 9.30 19.09 5.36
N GLY A 100 8.83 17.87 5.10
CA GLY A 100 9.44 16.59 5.42
C GLY A 100 10.15 15.96 4.23
N ASP A 101 10.53 14.68 4.38
CA ASP A 101 11.21 13.92 3.31
C ASP A 101 10.29 12.85 2.70
N PHE A 102 10.41 12.66 1.40
CA PHE A 102 9.79 11.60 0.63
C PHE A 102 10.84 10.60 0.16
N ILE A 103 10.70 9.34 0.59
CA ILE A 103 11.64 8.27 0.27
C ILE A 103 11.10 7.38 -0.86
N LEU A 104 11.94 7.05 -1.83
CA LEU A 104 11.73 5.92 -2.75
C LEU A 104 12.44 4.68 -2.19
N ARG A 105 11.71 3.58 -1.98
CA ARG A 105 12.31 2.34 -1.47
C ARG A 105 11.91 1.12 -2.28
N PHE A 106 12.83 0.56 -3.03
CA PHE A 106 12.59 -0.67 -3.79
C PHE A 106 12.52 -1.88 -2.84
N GLU A 107 11.38 -2.58 -2.85
CA GLU A 107 11.12 -3.80 -2.09
C GLU A 107 11.43 -5.02 -2.96
N ASP A 108 12.72 -5.36 -3.09
CA ASP A 108 13.27 -6.38 -4.00
C ASP A 108 13.74 -7.66 -3.28
N THR A 109 13.18 -7.95 -2.10
CA THR A 109 13.60 -9.08 -1.26
C THR A 109 13.02 -10.44 -1.66
N ASP A 110 12.11 -10.49 -2.64
CA ASP A 110 11.54 -11.74 -3.14
C ASP A 110 12.13 -12.10 -4.51
N PRO A 111 13.16 -12.94 -4.54
CA PRO A 111 13.89 -13.20 -5.78
C PRO A 111 13.15 -14.16 -6.72
N ARG A 112 11.99 -14.73 -6.32
CA ARG A 112 11.22 -15.68 -7.15
C ARG A 112 9.83 -15.18 -7.53
N LEU A 113 8.97 -14.86 -6.56
CA LEU A 113 7.55 -14.52 -6.86
C LEU A 113 7.40 -13.09 -7.40
N LYS A 114 8.26 -12.17 -6.97
CA LYS A 114 8.31 -10.79 -7.43
C LYS A 114 9.69 -10.48 -7.98
N LYS A 115 10.09 -11.31 -8.95
CA LYS A 115 11.43 -11.27 -9.53
C LYS A 115 11.68 -9.88 -10.09
N SER A 116 12.67 -9.22 -9.52
CA SER A 116 13.05 -7.87 -9.91
C SER A 116 13.74 -7.86 -11.27
N SER A 117 13.46 -6.85 -12.08
CA SER A 117 14.16 -6.59 -13.35
C SER A 117 14.79 -5.20 -13.31
N LEU A 118 16.02 -5.09 -13.79
CA LEU A 118 16.75 -3.81 -13.82
C LEU A 118 15.99 -2.72 -14.57
N GLU A 119 15.25 -3.10 -15.62
CA GLU A 119 14.43 -2.16 -16.41
C GLU A 119 13.38 -1.44 -15.55
N PHE A 120 12.77 -2.13 -14.58
CA PHE A 120 11.70 -1.57 -13.77
C PHE A 120 12.21 -0.57 -12.75
N TYR A 121 13.48 -0.67 -12.31
CA TYR A 121 14.06 0.34 -11.45
C TYR A 121 14.09 1.71 -12.14
N ASP A 122 14.57 1.74 -13.39
CA ASP A 122 14.67 2.97 -14.17
C ASP A 122 13.30 3.48 -14.60
N MET A 123 12.40 2.59 -15.05
CA MET A 123 11.02 2.96 -15.38
C MET A 123 10.29 3.59 -14.20
N ILE A 124 10.41 3.00 -12.99
CA ILE A 124 9.78 3.56 -11.78
C ILE A 124 10.33 4.96 -11.48
N ARG A 125 11.65 5.15 -11.57
CA ARG A 125 12.28 6.47 -11.36
C ARG A 125 11.76 7.49 -12.37
N ASP A 126 11.65 7.11 -13.63
CA ASP A 126 11.16 7.98 -14.71
C ASP A 126 9.68 8.32 -14.57
N ASP A 127 8.84 7.36 -14.17
CA ASP A 127 7.43 7.58 -13.86
C ASP A 127 7.25 8.58 -12.71
N LEU A 128 8.06 8.47 -11.64
CA LEU A 128 8.03 9.41 -10.51
C LEU A 128 8.44 10.83 -10.95
N ARG A 129 9.49 10.95 -11.78
CA ARG A 129 9.92 12.24 -12.36
C ARG A 129 8.85 12.82 -13.28
N TRP A 130 8.21 11.99 -14.10
CA TRP A 130 7.10 12.40 -14.98
C TRP A 130 5.92 12.93 -14.16
N LEU A 131 5.61 12.30 -13.03
CA LEU A 131 4.61 12.77 -12.05
C LEU A 131 5.07 14.00 -11.24
N LYS A 132 6.31 14.47 -11.41
CA LYS A 132 6.93 15.55 -10.63
C LYS A 132 6.95 15.26 -9.13
N CYS A 133 7.10 13.98 -8.77
CA CYS A 133 7.21 13.50 -7.40
C CYS A 133 8.66 13.03 -7.16
N GLU A 134 9.60 13.99 -7.11
CA GLU A 134 10.99 13.70 -6.79
C GLU A 134 11.14 13.26 -5.33
N TRP A 135 12.10 12.39 -5.05
CA TRP A 135 12.36 11.82 -3.74
C TRP A 135 13.68 12.34 -3.16
N ASP A 136 13.73 12.49 -1.84
CA ASP A 136 14.90 13.00 -1.11
C ASP A 136 15.94 11.91 -0.84
N SER A 137 15.53 10.64 -0.82
CA SER A 137 16.42 9.51 -0.60
C SER A 137 15.89 8.25 -1.25
N GLU A 138 16.82 7.43 -1.73
CA GLU A 138 16.53 6.15 -2.37
C GLU A 138 17.17 5.00 -1.59
N TYR A 139 16.45 3.88 -1.45
CA TYR A 139 16.99 2.66 -0.86
C TYR A 139 16.55 1.43 -1.64
N ILE A 140 17.49 0.51 -1.86
CA ILE A 140 17.23 -0.83 -2.38
C ILE A 140 17.31 -1.79 -1.19
N GLN A 141 16.32 -2.68 -1.02
CA GLN A 141 16.27 -3.53 0.16
C GLN A 141 17.25 -4.69 0.11
N SER A 142 17.57 -5.22 -1.07
CA SER A 142 18.60 -6.26 -1.25
C SER A 142 19.99 -5.81 -0.79
N ASP A 143 20.33 -4.53 -0.95
CA ASP A 143 21.57 -3.93 -0.42
C ASP A 143 21.60 -3.88 1.12
N ARG A 144 20.47 -4.12 1.78
CA ARG A 144 20.27 -3.97 3.23
C ARG A 144 20.05 -5.28 3.96
N ILE A 145 20.21 -6.43 3.27
CA ILE A 145 19.99 -7.76 3.85
C ILE A 145 20.78 -7.96 5.15
N GLN A 146 22.03 -7.46 5.21
CA GLN A 146 22.87 -7.57 6.39
C GLN A 146 22.23 -6.90 7.63
N ILE A 147 21.58 -5.75 7.46
CA ILE A 147 20.87 -5.06 8.55
C ILE A 147 19.73 -5.94 9.08
N TYR A 148 19.01 -6.63 8.20
CA TYR A 148 17.93 -7.54 8.62
C TYR A 148 18.47 -8.77 9.36
N TYR A 149 19.61 -9.31 8.93
CA TYR A 149 20.27 -10.43 9.61
C TYR A 149 20.76 -10.04 11.02
N GLU A 150 21.34 -8.85 11.17
CA GLU A 150 21.72 -8.32 12.48
C GLU A 150 20.51 -8.15 13.41
N HIS A 151 19.41 -7.59 12.91
CA HIS A 151 18.19 -7.45 13.69
C HIS A 151 17.53 -8.79 14.01
N ALA A 152 17.57 -9.76 13.09
CA ALA A 152 17.09 -11.12 13.32
C ALA A 152 17.88 -11.80 14.45
N ARG A 153 19.21 -11.71 14.43
CA ARG A 153 20.07 -12.21 15.52
C ARG A 153 19.73 -11.54 16.85
N LYS A 154 19.69 -10.21 16.90
CA LYS A 154 19.33 -9.47 18.12
C LYS A 154 17.96 -9.90 18.67
N LEU A 155 16.99 -10.14 17.79
CA LEU A 155 15.66 -10.56 18.20
C LEU A 155 15.63 -11.99 18.74
N LEU A 156 16.47 -12.88 18.21
CA LEU A 156 16.68 -14.24 18.74
C LEU A 156 17.39 -14.19 20.11
N GLU A 157 18.39 -13.33 20.28
CA GLU A 157 19.14 -13.13 21.53
C GLU A 157 18.25 -12.65 22.69
N ILE A 158 17.31 -11.74 22.41
CA ILE A 158 16.33 -11.29 23.42
C ILE A 158 15.11 -12.22 23.55
N GLY A 159 15.12 -13.36 22.83
CA GLY A 159 14.05 -14.35 22.87
C GLY A 159 12.73 -13.94 22.19
N GLY A 160 12.72 -12.83 21.44
CA GLY A 160 11.56 -12.31 20.71
C GLY A 160 11.28 -12.99 19.36
N ALA A 161 12.18 -13.88 18.92
CA ALA A 161 12.00 -14.74 17.75
C ALA A 161 12.48 -16.16 18.03
N TYR A 162 12.22 -17.09 17.11
CA TYR A 162 12.76 -18.46 17.13
C TYR A 162 12.85 -19.04 15.72
N VAL A 163 13.71 -20.04 15.54
CA VAL A 163 13.85 -20.79 14.28
C VAL A 163 12.97 -22.02 14.32
N CYS A 164 11.93 -22.01 13.50
CA CYS A 164 10.95 -23.08 13.39
C CYS A 164 11.32 -24.02 12.24
N THR A 165 11.43 -25.32 12.56
CA THR A 165 11.67 -26.40 11.61
C THR A 165 10.46 -27.33 11.46
N CYS A 166 9.30 -26.91 11.97
CA CYS A 166 8.06 -27.66 11.77
C CYS A 166 7.62 -27.60 10.31
N LYS A 167 7.08 -28.70 9.79
CA LYS A 167 6.38 -28.70 8.50
C LYS A 167 5.26 -27.63 8.50
N PRO A 168 5.07 -26.87 7.41
CA PRO A 168 4.11 -25.77 7.35
C PRO A 168 2.69 -26.15 7.79
N GLU A 169 2.22 -27.34 7.40
CA GLU A 169 0.88 -27.85 7.71
C GLU A 169 0.73 -28.11 9.21
N LYS A 170 1.69 -28.82 9.80
CA LYS A 170 1.73 -29.09 11.25
C LYS A 170 1.83 -27.82 12.08
N PHE A 171 2.61 -26.84 11.60
CA PHE A 171 2.70 -25.55 12.25
C PHE A 171 1.34 -24.82 12.22
N ARG A 172 0.68 -24.81 11.06
CA ARG A 172 -0.63 -24.20 10.88
C ARG A 172 -1.68 -24.81 11.80
N GLU A 173 -1.71 -26.14 11.94
CA GLU A 173 -2.60 -26.83 12.90
C GLU A 173 -2.40 -26.36 14.34
N LYS A 174 -1.15 -26.25 14.79
CA LYS A 174 -0.82 -25.75 16.13
C LYS A 174 -1.25 -24.29 16.33
N ILE A 175 -1.02 -23.42 15.35
CA ILE A 175 -1.44 -22.01 15.42
C ILE A 175 -2.96 -21.83 15.41
N LEU A 176 -3.69 -22.63 14.62
CA LEU A 176 -5.15 -22.60 14.61
C LEU A 176 -5.74 -23.04 15.96
N THR A 177 -5.09 -24.00 16.60
CA THR A 177 -5.44 -24.48 17.94
C THR A 177 -4.81 -23.68 19.08
N LYS A 178 -4.15 -22.55 18.78
CA LYS A 178 -3.50 -21.64 19.76
C LYS A 178 -2.44 -22.32 20.62
N LYS A 179 -1.79 -23.37 20.11
CA LYS A 179 -0.75 -24.14 20.81
C LYS A 179 0.65 -23.78 20.30
N ASN A 180 1.61 -23.82 21.21
CA ASN A 180 3.03 -23.67 20.88
C ASN A 180 3.50 -24.83 19.99
N CYS A 181 4.31 -24.53 18.98
CA CYS A 181 5.19 -25.55 18.41
C CYS A 181 6.39 -25.79 19.34
N GLU A 182 7.00 -26.98 19.26
CA GLU A 182 8.16 -27.33 20.10
C GLU A 182 9.37 -26.42 19.86
N CYS A 183 9.49 -25.85 18.65
CA CYS A 183 10.57 -24.93 18.33
C CYS A 183 10.46 -23.60 19.12
N ARG A 184 9.26 -23.21 19.57
CA ARG A 184 9.03 -21.94 20.25
C ARG A 184 9.65 -21.89 21.66
N THR A 185 9.81 -23.05 22.29
CA THR A 185 10.33 -23.22 23.65
C THR A 185 11.82 -23.55 23.70
N LEU A 186 12.50 -23.59 22.55
CA LEU A 186 13.95 -23.82 22.49
C LEU A 186 14.73 -22.71 23.19
N SER A 187 15.92 -23.06 23.68
CA SER A 187 16.80 -22.09 24.31
C SER A 187 17.30 -21.05 23.30
N ILE A 188 17.81 -19.92 23.81
CA ILE A 188 18.42 -18.90 22.96
C ILE A 188 19.61 -19.49 22.18
N SER A 189 20.45 -20.29 22.84
CA SER A 189 21.60 -20.95 22.21
C SER A 189 21.19 -21.87 21.06
N ASP A 190 20.12 -22.67 21.24
CA ASP A 190 19.61 -23.55 20.18
C ASP A 190 19.11 -22.74 18.97
N ASN A 191 18.40 -21.63 19.24
CA ASN A 191 17.88 -20.77 18.20
C ASN A 191 18.99 -20.07 17.41
N LEU A 192 20.06 -19.62 18.08
CA LEU A 192 21.23 -19.03 17.43
C LEU A 192 21.97 -20.07 16.59
N SER A 193 22.18 -21.28 17.10
CA SER A 193 22.78 -22.38 16.34
C SER A 193 21.98 -22.74 15.08
N ARG A 194 20.64 -22.76 15.18
CA ARG A 194 19.75 -22.96 14.03
C ARG A 194 19.81 -21.79 13.05
N TRP A 195 19.87 -20.55 13.54
CA TRP A 195 19.99 -19.36 12.71
C TRP A 195 21.28 -19.36 11.91
N ASP A 196 22.41 -19.66 12.55
CA ASP A 196 23.71 -19.82 11.88
C ASP A 196 23.62 -20.92 10.81
N GLY A 197 22.94 -22.03 11.13
CA GLY A 197 22.68 -23.10 10.16
C GLY A 197 21.84 -22.67 8.95
N MET A 198 20.90 -21.73 9.11
CA MET A 198 20.15 -21.18 7.97
C MET A 198 21.07 -20.37 7.04
N LEU A 199 22.00 -19.59 7.60
CA LEU A 199 22.95 -18.77 6.83
C LEU A 199 24.05 -19.61 6.17
N GLU A 200 24.49 -20.68 6.84
CA GLU A 200 25.50 -21.63 6.34
C GLU A 200 24.95 -22.60 5.29
N GLY A 201 23.64 -22.58 5.00
CA GLY A 201 23.00 -23.47 4.04
C GLY A 201 22.78 -24.91 4.54
N ARG A 202 22.76 -25.12 5.87
CA ARG A 202 22.43 -26.44 6.48
C ARG A 202 20.95 -26.81 6.37
N TYR A 203 20.09 -25.84 6.04
CA TYR A 203 18.67 -26.03 5.78
C TYR A 203 18.34 -25.67 4.33
N HIS A 204 17.43 -26.43 3.74
CA HIS A 204 16.89 -26.15 2.42
C HIS A 204 15.60 -25.33 2.49
N GLU A 205 15.16 -24.85 1.34
CA GLU A 205 13.88 -24.15 1.21
C GLU A 205 12.73 -24.97 1.82
N GLY A 206 11.97 -24.32 2.72
CA GLY A 206 10.83 -24.91 3.42
C GLY A 206 11.19 -25.68 4.70
N GLU A 207 12.47 -25.92 4.98
CA GLU A 207 12.90 -26.71 6.14
C GLU A 207 13.05 -25.88 7.41
N ALA A 208 13.36 -24.59 7.27
CA ALA A 208 13.49 -23.66 8.40
C ALA A 208 12.96 -22.26 8.06
N VAL A 209 12.31 -21.64 9.04
CA VAL A 209 11.83 -20.25 8.98
C VAL A 209 12.05 -19.55 10.32
N VAL A 210 12.44 -18.29 10.29
CA VAL A 210 12.47 -17.44 11.50
C VAL A 210 11.07 -16.91 11.73
N ARG A 211 10.53 -17.10 12.93
CA ARG A 211 9.21 -16.61 13.34
C ARG A 211 9.32 -15.63 14.48
N ILE A 212 8.52 -14.57 14.43
CA ILE A 212 8.44 -13.60 15.52
C ILE A 212 7.55 -14.17 16.60
N LYS A 213 7.96 -14.16 17.86
CA LYS A 213 7.08 -14.57 18.96
C LYS A 213 6.05 -13.48 19.19
N THR A 214 4.79 -13.82 18.99
CA THR A 214 3.66 -12.94 19.28
C THR A 214 2.68 -13.65 20.22
N GLU A 215 1.49 -13.08 20.36
CA GLU A 215 0.37 -13.64 21.10
C GLU A 215 -0.32 -14.73 20.27
N LEU A 216 -0.29 -15.97 20.75
CA LEU A 216 -0.92 -17.11 20.05
C LEU A 216 -2.44 -17.13 20.17
N ASP A 217 -2.98 -16.42 21.15
CA ASP A 217 -4.42 -16.26 21.36
C ASP A 217 -5.01 -15.08 20.58
N HIS A 218 -4.17 -14.26 19.92
CA HIS A 218 -4.57 -13.12 19.12
C HIS A 218 -5.73 -13.48 18.17
N PRO A 219 -6.80 -12.67 18.07
CA PRO A 219 -8.00 -13.03 17.31
C PRO A 219 -7.72 -13.26 15.82
N ASN A 220 -6.82 -12.46 15.23
CA ASN A 220 -6.34 -12.66 13.87
C ASN A 220 -5.24 -13.74 13.82
N PRO A 221 -5.46 -14.89 13.15
CA PRO A 221 -4.47 -15.95 13.04
C PRO A 221 -3.20 -15.54 12.30
N ALA A 222 -3.26 -14.54 11.40
CA ALA A 222 -2.10 -14.09 10.63
C ALA A 222 -1.04 -13.37 11.49
N ILE A 223 -1.41 -12.89 12.68
CA ILE A 223 -0.48 -12.23 13.61
C ILE A 223 0.23 -13.25 14.50
N ARG A 224 -0.30 -14.48 14.63
CA ARG A 224 0.25 -15.51 15.50
C ARG A 224 1.52 -16.10 14.89
N ASP A 225 2.64 -15.84 15.54
CA ASP A 225 3.96 -16.33 15.17
C ASP A 225 4.27 -16.31 13.65
N TRP A 226 4.06 -15.15 13.03
CA TRP A 226 4.24 -14.96 11.59
C TRP A 226 5.71 -15.12 11.16
N PRO A 227 5.98 -15.62 9.94
CA PRO A 227 7.34 -15.83 9.45
C PRO A 227 7.97 -14.51 9.02
N ALA A 228 9.14 -14.18 9.59
CA ALA A 228 9.91 -12.99 9.26
C ALA A 228 11.01 -13.25 8.22
N LEU A 229 11.70 -14.39 8.30
CA LEU A 229 12.72 -14.79 7.33
C LEU A 229 12.49 -16.24 6.88
N ARG A 230 12.78 -16.50 5.62
CA ARG A 230 12.64 -17.80 4.96
C ARG A 230 13.83 -18.06 4.04
N ILE A 231 14.07 -19.33 3.77
CA ILE A 231 15.07 -19.78 2.80
C ILE A 231 14.39 -19.90 1.45
N ILE A 232 15.00 -19.36 0.40
CA ILE A 232 14.55 -19.53 -0.99
C ILE A 232 15.70 -20.13 -1.77
N ASP A 233 15.46 -21.25 -2.42
CA ASP A 233 16.40 -21.84 -3.36
C ASP A 233 16.11 -21.30 -4.76
N MET A 234 17.03 -20.47 -5.26
CA MET A 234 16.93 -19.81 -6.56
C MET A 234 16.96 -20.78 -7.75
N LYS A 235 17.40 -22.02 -7.54
CA LYS A 235 17.41 -23.05 -8.60
C LYS A 235 16.05 -23.73 -8.75
N LYS A 236 15.16 -23.60 -7.76
CA LYS A 236 13.79 -24.13 -7.84
C LYS A 236 12.90 -23.11 -8.54
N THR A 237 12.36 -23.51 -9.69
CA THR A 237 11.34 -22.78 -10.46
C THR A 237 10.06 -22.59 -9.66
#